data_AF-A0A957DFR3-F1
#
_entry.id   AF-A0A957DFR3-F1
#
_cell.length_a   1.000
_cell.length_b   1.000
_cell.length_c   1.000
_cell.angle_alpha   90.00
_cell.angle_beta   90.00
_cell.angle_gamma   90.00
#
_symmetry.space_group_name_H-M   'P 1'
#
loop_
_entity.id
_entity.type
_entity.pdbx_description
1 polymer ?
#
loop_
_entity_poly.entity_id
_entity_poly.type
_entity_poly.pdbx_seq_one_letter_code
_entity_poly.pdbx_strand_id
1 'polypeptide(L)'
;MSATYVVVDLETTGLDPNRDAIIEVAAVAFELDGIVEEFSTLVYPHQGIPALVTDLTGITDEMVADAPGITTLRPQLRRFLGDSVVVGHNVDFDMGFLRAAYVGANNARLDTVTLASIVLPDAGKYALDALIKHLNLDNPTGRQEHRALADAHQTVALFYTLLERAQRMGVARLNEIVQSGRRLGWPETRFFEEALGLAVRHGFGRGGAQRVEKLFDPPKVEGPNLAGVGDDPKKIDAQAIANMLKPGANFSRAFPDYEYREQQVAMVRRVAEAFNHGEHLFVEAGTGTGKSIGYLLPAAFWADSNDRPVVVSTNTINLQDQLISKDIPQLQRLLFFDLRAAILKGKRNYLCTRLFEQMRHRGPGNADEMTLYARILNWLPGSDTGDVNEITLRTREEQLAWSRLSAENDGCNRDVCAQA
;
A
#
# COMPACT_ATOMS: atom_id res chain seq x y z
N MET A 1 33.75 -14.37 12.20
CA MET A 1 33.37 -13.41 11.15
C MET A 1 32.08 -12.76 11.64
N SER A 2 31.93 -11.44 11.55
CA SER A 2 30.64 -10.80 11.84
C SER A 2 29.67 -11.13 10.70
N ALA A 3 28.42 -11.44 11.02
CA ALA A 3 27.40 -11.61 10.01
C ALA A 3 27.22 -10.30 9.20
N THR A 4 26.79 -10.35 7.95
CA THR A 4 26.51 -9.15 7.16
C THR A 4 25.29 -8.40 7.73
N TYR A 5 24.27 -9.13 8.17
CA TYR A 5 23.03 -8.57 8.69
C TYR A 5 22.66 -9.16 10.05
N VAL A 6 22.02 -8.34 10.89
CA VAL A 6 21.40 -8.78 12.14
C VAL A 6 20.01 -8.16 12.21
N VAL A 7 18.96 -8.98 12.23
CA VAL A 7 17.65 -8.48 12.66
C VAL A 7 17.69 -8.25 14.16
N VAL A 8 17.20 -7.11 14.63
CA VAL A 8 16.92 -6.86 16.05
C VAL A 8 15.45 -6.52 16.22
N ASP A 9 14.83 -7.13 17.22
CA ASP A 9 13.49 -6.84 17.68
C ASP A 9 13.48 -6.71 19.21
N LEU A 10 12.85 -5.65 19.72
CA LEU A 10 12.82 -5.32 21.14
C LEU A 10 11.39 -5.20 21.66
N GLU A 11 11.14 -5.83 22.81
CA GLU A 11 9.98 -5.48 23.63
C GLU A 11 10.39 -4.51 24.72
N THR A 12 9.53 -3.55 25.04
CA THR A 12 9.85 -2.42 25.93
C THR A 12 8.66 -2.05 26.81
N THR A 13 8.93 -1.32 27.91
CA THR A 13 7.88 -0.84 28.82
C THR A 13 7.05 0.35 28.28
N GLY A 14 7.35 0.83 27.07
CA GLY A 14 6.71 1.99 26.45
C GLY A 14 7.47 2.45 25.19
N LEU A 15 7.19 3.66 24.69
CA LEU A 15 7.68 4.09 23.37
C LEU A 15 8.84 5.09 23.39
N ASP A 16 9.22 5.60 24.56
CA ASP A 16 10.26 6.64 24.69
C ASP A 16 11.57 6.04 25.24
N PRO A 17 12.63 5.93 24.42
CA PRO A 17 13.92 5.39 24.85
C PRO A 17 14.58 6.10 26.05
N ASN A 18 14.15 7.34 26.39
CA ASN A 18 14.69 8.10 27.51
C ASN A 18 13.94 7.85 28.82
N ARG A 19 12.74 7.26 28.76
CA ARG A 19 11.84 7.07 29.91
C ARG A 19 11.48 5.60 30.13
N ASP A 20 11.42 4.83 29.07
CA ASP A 20 11.05 3.44 29.04
C ASP A 20 12.28 2.53 28.97
N ALA A 21 12.10 1.26 29.27
CA ALA A 21 13.18 0.28 29.36
C ALA A 21 12.90 -0.94 28.49
N ILE A 22 13.96 -1.59 28.03
CA ILE A 22 13.92 -2.87 27.30
C ILE A 22 13.54 -3.99 28.27
N ILE A 23 12.62 -4.86 27.88
CA ILE A 23 12.17 -6.05 28.64
C ILE A 23 12.44 -7.38 27.92
N GLU A 24 12.61 -7.36 26.60
CA GLU A 24 13.09 -8.51 25.82
C GLU A 24 13.98 -8.01 24.68
N VAL A 25 15.04 -8.77 24.39
CA VAL A 25 15.87 -8.56 23.20
C VAL A 25 15.85 -9.85 22.41
N ALA A 26 15.53 -9.78 21.12
CA ALA A 26 15.84 -10.81 20.16
C ALA A 26 16.73 -10.27 19.05
N ALA A 27 17.72 -11.06 18.66
CA ALA A 27 18.62 -10.76 17.56
C ALA A 27 18.91 -12.03 16.75
N VAL A 28 18.76 -11.94 15.43
CA VAL A 28 19.00 -13.04 14.50
C VAL A 28 20.04 -12.57 13.49
N ALA A 29 21.25 -13.11 13.58
CA ALA A 29 22.35 -12.85 12.67
C ALA A 29 22.22 -13.75 11.44
N PHE A 30 22.31 -13.17 10.24
CA PHE A 30 22.12 -13.91 9.00
C PHE A 30 22.97 -13.36 7.86
N GLU A 31 23.19 -14.22 6.89
CA GLU A 31 23.92 -13.99 5.64
C GLU A 31 23.00 -14.34 4.47
N LEU A 32 23.43 -14.16 3.22
CA LEU A 32 22.58 -14.53 2.07
C LEU A 32 22.31 -16.03 1.96
N ASP A 33 23.09 -16.88 2.63
CA ASP A 33 22.98 -18.34 2.64
C ASP A 33 22.19 -18.90 3.84
N GLY A 34 21.79 -18.07 4.80
CA GLY A 34 20.94 -18.48 5.91
C GLY A 34 21.21 -17.78 7.24
N ILE A 35 20.53 -18.26 8.28
CA ILE A 35 20.72 -17.81 9.66
C ILE A 35 22.03 -18.41 10.20
N VAL A 36 22.83 -17.57 10.87
CA VAL A 36 24.16 -17.92 11.39
C VAL A 36 24.15 -18.09 12.90
N GLU A 37 23.52 -17.15 13.62
CA GLU A 37 23.49 -17.13 15.08
C GLU A 37 22.19 -16.46 15.55
N GLU A 38 21.67 -16.92 16.69
CA GLU A 38 20.49 -16.36 17.33
C GLU A 38 20.82 -15.99 18.78
N PHE A 39 20.23 -14.89 19.24
CA PHE A 39 20.32 -14.43 20.60
C PHE A 39 18.93 -13.95 21.05
N SER A 40 18.45 -14.47 22.17
CA SER A 40 17.21 -14.00 22.79
C SER A 40 17.32 -14.06 24.31
N THR A 41 16.88 -12.99 24.98
CA THR A 41 16.84 -12.93 26.43
C THR A 41 15.78 -11.94 26.91
N LEU A 42 15.15 -12.26 28.03
CA LEU A 42 14.45 -11.27 28.83
C LEU A 42 15.46 -10.30 29.46
N VAL A 43 15.00 -9.10 29.80
CA VAL A 43 15.79 -8.04 30.40
C VAL A 43 15.05 -7.49 31.61
N TYR A 44 15.74 -7.37 32.74
CA TYR A 44 15.14 -6.71 33.90
C TYR A 44 15.13 -5.18 33.68
N PRO A 45 13.95 -4.53 33.61
CA PRO A 45 13.83 -3.12 33.24
C PRO A 45 14.15 -2.16 34.39
N HIS A 46 14.36 -2.66 35.62
CA HIS A 46 14.51 -1.86 36.85
C HIS A 46 13.30 -0.93 37.15
N GLN A 47 12.14 -1.23 36.60
CA GLN A 47 10.87 -0.55 36.83
C GLN A 47 9.70 -1.50 36.61
N GLY A 48 8.50 -1.12 37.07
CA GLY A 48 7.30 -1.95 36.84
C GLY A 48 6.86 -1.91 35.38
N ILE A 49 6.43 -3.05 34.85
CA ILE A 49 5.89 -3.15 33.49
C ILE A 49 4.42 -2.70 33.49
N PRO A 50 4.03 -1.70 32.68
CA PRO A 50 2.63 -1.29 32.60
C PRO A 50 1.71 -2.42 32.13
N ALA A 51 0.51 -2.54 32.72
CA ALA A 51 -0.44 -3.60 32.39
C ALA A 51 -0.77 -3.69 30.88
N LEU A 52 -0.86 -2.54 30.20
CA LEU A 52 -1.07 -2.48 28.75
C LEU A 52 0.06 -3.17 27.97
N VAL A 53 1.31 -3.04 28.41
CA VAL A 53 2.47 -3.69 27.77
C VAL A 53 2.43 -5.19 28.03
N THR A 54 2.11 -5.61 29.26
CA THR A 54 1.92 -7.03 29.57
C THR A 54 0.79 -7.64 28.74
N ASP A 55 -0.31 -6.94 28.52
CA ASP A 55 -1.41 -7.41 27.67
C ASP A 55 -1.00 -7.58 26.20
N LEU A 56 -0.08 -6.74 25.71
CA LEU A 56 0.41 -6.77 24.33
C LEU A 56 1.48 -7.84 24.11
N THR A 57 2.45 -7.93 25.01
CA THR A 57 3.68 -8.75 24.85
C THR A 57 3.63 -10.08 25.60
N GLY A 58 2.72 -10.19 26.58
CA GLY A 58 2.66 -11.32 27.50
C GLY A 58 3.78 -11.35 28.56
N ILE A 59 4.65 -10.32 28.62
CA ILE A 59 5.76 -10.27 29.58
C ILE A 59 5.29 -9.63 30.89
N THR A 60 5.45 -10.35 32.00
CA THR A 60 5.09 -9.88 33.35
C THR A 60 6.32 -9.50 34.17
N ASP A 61 6.13 -8.72 35.25
CA ASP A 61 7.20 -8.35 36.18
C ASP A 61 7.89 -9.60 36.79
N GLU A 62 7.14 -10.68 37.03
CA GLU A 62 7.68 -11.94 37.56
C GLU A 62 8.62 -12.64 36.57
N MET A 63 8.33 -12.56 35.27
CA MET A 63 9.15 -13.18 34.23
C MET A 63 10.54 -12.52 34.12
N VAL A 64 10.61 -11.21 34.36
CA VAL A 64 11.86 -10.43 34.23
C VAL A 64 12.62 -10.26 35.54
N ALA A 65 12.05 -10.68 36.69
CA ALA A 65 12.61 -10.43 38.01
C ALA A 65 14.06 -10.94 38.19
N ASP A 66 14.35 -12.12 37.64
CA ASP A 66 15.68 -12.75 37.69
C ASP A 66 16.50 -12.54 36.40
N ALA A 67 15.98 -11.78 35.44
CA ALA A 67 16.65 -11.52 34.17
C ALA A 67 17.82 -10.55 34.34
N PRO A 68 18.87 -10.62 33.50
CA PRO A 68 19.95 -9.64 33.53
C PRO A 68 19.44 -8.25 33.13
N GLY A 69 19.91 -7.21 33.82
CA GLY A 69 19.67 -5.83 33.40
C GLY A 69 20.44 -5.47 32.13
N ILE A 70 19.96 -4.46 31.39
CA ILE A 70 20.54 -4.08 30.10
C ILE A 70 22.04 -3.78 30.17
N THR A 71 22.51 -3.15 31.26
CA THR A 71 23.93 -2.82 31.48
C THR A 71 24.83 -4.07 31.47
N THR A 72 24.34 -5.18 32.03
CA THR A 72 25.05 -6.48 32.04
C THR A 72 25.09 -7.09 30.65
N LEU A 73 24.04 -6.91 29.84
CA LEU A 73 23.94 -7.44 28.48
C LEU A 73 24.73 -6.62 27.44
N ARG A 74 25.04 -5.34 27.69
CA ARG A 74 25.73 -4.45 26.74
C ARG A 74 26.95 -5.09 26.05
N PRO A 75 27.90 -5.75 26.75
CA PRO A 75 29.07 -6.35 26.10
C PRO A 75 28.70 -7.49 25.15
N GLN A 76 27.70 -8.30 25.53
CA GLN A 76 27.22 -9.41 24.71
C GLN A 76 26.52 -8.89 23.46
N LEU A 77 25.63 -7.91 23.61
CA LEU A 77 24.93 -7.28 22.48
C LEU A 77 25.89 -6.59 21.51
N ARG A 78 26.87 -5.83 22.03
CA ARG A 78 27.90 -5.21 21.17
C ARG A 78 28.71 -6.25 20.40
N ARG A 79 29.06 -7.37 21.04
CA ARG A 79 29.76 -8.48 20.37
C ARG A 79 28.90 -9.12 19.29
N PHE A 80 27.62 -9.34 19.57
CA PHE A 80 26.67 -9.96 18.65
C PHE A 80 26.42 -9.08 17.43
N LEU A 81 26.17 -7.79 17.64
CA LEU A 81 25.96 -6.84 16.54
C LEU A 81 27.24 -6.62 15.73
N GLY A 82 28.40 -6.48 16.37
CA GLY A 82 29.67 -6.18 15.68
C GLY A 82 29.52 -4.99 14.72
N ASP A 83 30.04 -5.14 13.50
CA ASP A 83 29.91 -4.16 12.41
C ASP A 83 28.75 -4.48 11.45
N SER A 84 27.87 -5.42 11.83
CA SER A 84 26.75 -5.88 10.99
C SER A 84 25.75 -4.76 10.72
N VAL A 85 25.01 -4.87 9.62
CA VAL A 85 23.88 -4.00 9.33
C VAL A 85 22.69 -4.44 10.17
N VAL A 86 22.16 -3.55 11.02
CA VAL A 86 20.96 -3.82 11.80
C VAL A 86 19.73 -3.69 10.90
N VAL A 87 18.93 -4.74 10.85
CA VAL A 87 17.67 -4.78 10.13
C VAL A 87 16.55 -4.81 11.17
N GLY A 88 15.45 -4.12 10.90
CA GLY A 88 14.28 -4.17 11.77
C GLY A 88 13.02 -3.80 11.02
N HIS A 89 11.88 -3.92 11.69
CA HIS A 89 10.59 -3.51 11.16
C HIS A 89 10.15 -2.26 11.92
N ASN A 90 10.33 -1.07 11.32
CA ASN A 90 10.40 0.22 12.03
C ASN A 90 11.67 0.35 12.90
N VAL A 91 12.80 -0.08 12.35
CA VAL A 91 14.11 -0.23 13.03
C VAL A 91 14.60 1.00 13.81
N ASP A 92 14.17 2.21 13.46
CA ASP A 92 14.58 3.43 14.17
C ASP A 92 14.05 3.43 15.62
N PHE A 93 12.96 2.71 15.90
CA PHE A 93 12.46 2.40 17.24
C PHE A 93 13.49 1.60 18.05
N ASP A 94 13.86 0.41 17.57
CA ASP A 94 14.82 -0.48 18.23
C ASP A 94 16.17 0.20 18.42
N MET A 95 16.64 0.86 17.36
CA MET A 95 17.89 1.60 17.38
C MET A 95 17.86 2.77 18.38
N GLY A 96 16.69 3.36 18.65
CA GLY A 96 16.51 4.35 19.71
C GLY A 96 16.85 3.78 21.08
N PHE A 97 16.25 2.65 21.43
CA PHE A 97 16.50 1.95 22.70
C PHE A 97 17.93 1.39 22.80
N LEU A 98 18.46 0.81 21.72
CA LEU A 98 19.85 0.34 21.68
C LEU A 98 20.83 1.50 21.92
N ARG A 99 20.63 2.65 21.26
CA ARG A 99 21.49 3.84 21.46
C ARG A 99 21.41 4.37 22.89
N ALA A 100 20.23 4.42 23.50
CA ALA A 100 20.06 4.79 24.91
C ALA A 100 20.78 3.80 25.85
N ALA A 101 20.84 2.52 25.45
CA ALA A 101 21.64 1.49 26.11
C ALA A 101 23.13 1.51 25.74
N TYR A 102 23.61 2.47 24.95
CA TYR A 102 24.98 2.55 24.42
C TYR A 102 25.40 1.33 23.59
N VAL A 103 24.46 0.75 22.84
CA VAL A 103 24.65 -0.37 21.92
C VAL A 103 24.30 0.10 20.49
N GLY A 104 24.96 -0.44 19.47
CA GLY A 104 24.54 -0.24 18.09
C GLY A 104 24.77 1.15 17.46
N ALA A 105 25.41 2.08 18.17
CA ALA A 105 25.46 3.51 17.77
C ALA A 105 26.09 3.77 16.39
N ASN A 106 26.99 2.91 15.94
CA ASN A 106 27.70 3.05 14.66
C ASN A 106 27.23 2.06 13.59
N ASN A 107 26.27 1.20 13.92
CA ASN A 107 25.79 0.21 12.97
C ASN A 107 24.95 0.89 11.90
N ALA A 108 25.18 0.51 10.64
CA ALA A 108 24.26 0.86 9.57
C ALA A 108 22.91 0.19 9.82
N ARG A 109 21.83 0.79 9.31
CA ARG A 109 20.48 0.34 9.59
C ARG A 109 19.63 0.22 8.33
N LEU A 110 18.74 -0.77 8.30
CA LEU A 110 17.76 -0.99 7.23
C LEU A 110 16.37 -1.18 7.83
N ASP A 111 15.40 -0.44 7.32
CA ASP A 111 14.00 -0.56 7.73
C ASP A 111 13.20 -1.37 6.72
N THR A 112 12.74 -2.55 7.12
CA THR A 112 11.93 -3.41 6.25
C THR A 112 10.57 -2.80 5.91
N VAL A 113 10.03 -1.87 6.70
CA VAL A 113 8.79 -1.15 6.34
C VAL A 113 9.04 -0.26 5.13
N THR A 114 10.16 0.49 5.16
CA THR A 114 10.59 1.34 4.05
C THR A 114 10.86 0.50 2.79
N LEU A 115 11.62 -0.60 2.93
CA LEU A 115 11.89 -1.52 1.82
C LEU A 115 10.61 -2.13 1.23
N ALA A 116 9.72 -2.65 2.09
CA ALA A 116 8.44 -3.21 1.66
C ALA A 116 7.60 -2.17 0.93
N SER A 117 7.56 -0.92 1.40
CA SER A 117 6.80 0.16 0.74
C SER A 117 7.27 0.48 -0.67
N ILE A 118 8.51 0.12 -1.02
CA ILE A 118 9.07 0.34 -2.36
C ILE A 118 8.86 -0.90 -3.23
N VAL A 119 9.19 -2.08 -2.69
CA VAL A 119 9.19 -3.34 -3.44
C VAL A 119 7.76 -3.89 -3.62
N LEU A 120 6.86 -3.58 -2.70
CA LEU A 120 5.46 -4.04 -2.64
C LEU A 120 4.49 -2.85 -2.58
N PRO A 121 4.51 -1.93 -3.56
CA PRO A 121 3.80 -0.65 -3.46
C PRO A 121 2.28 -0.80 -3.26
N ASP A 122 1.72 -1.92 -3.70
CA ASP A 122 0.31 -2.31 -3.69
C ASP A 122 -0.14 -3.10 -2.43
N ALA A 123 0.77 -3.39 -1.48
CA ALA A 123 0.43 -4.19 -0.29
C ALA A 123 -0.65 -3.54 0.61
N GLY A 124 -0.82 -2.21 0.52
CA GLY A 124 -1.82 -1.42 1.25
C GLY A 124 -1.57 -1.27 2.77
N LYS A 125 -1.06 -2.30 3.43
CA LYS A 125 -0.64 -2.28 4.85
C LYS A 125 0.77 -2.84 4.99
N TYR A 126 1.56 -2.19 5.83
CA TYR A 126 2.98 -2.52 6.02
C TYR A 126 3.33 -2.90 7.45
N ALA A 127 2.35 -3.24 8.28
CA ALA A 127 2.63 -3.93 9.53
C ALA A 127 3.16 -5.33 9.24
N LEU A 128 4.06 -5.85 10.09
CA LEU A 128 4.74 -7.12 9.87
C LEU A 128 3.73 -8.25 9.63
N ASP A 129 2.74 -8.40 10.52
CA ASP A 129 1.70 -9.44 10.42
C ASP A 129 0.90 -9.36 9.11
N ALA A 130 0.61 -8.14 8.64
CA ALA A 130 -0.10 -7.90 7.40
C ALA A 130 0.75 -8.29 6.18
N LEU A 131 2.05 -8.01 6.20
CA LEU A 131 2.99 -8.38 5.14
C LEU A 131 3.24 -9.89 5.09
N ILE A 132 3.43 -10.54 6.25
CA ILE A 132 3.56 -12.00 6.34
C ILE A 132 2.34 -12.69 5.73
N LYS A 133 1.12 -12.24 6.09
CA LYS A 133 -0.13 -12.73 5.51
C LYS A 133 -0.23 -12.43 4.01
N HIS A 134 0.08 -11.21 3.59
CA HIS A 134 0.01 -10.78 2.19
C HIS A 134 0.94 -11.60 1.28
N LEU A 135 2.14 -11.94 1.79
CA LEU A 135 3.14 -12.72 1.07
C LEU A 135 2.96 -14.24 1.24
N ASN A 136 2.00 -14.68 2.05
CA ASN A 136 1.78 -16.07 2.42
C ASN A 136 3.08 -16.74 2.91
N LEU A 137 3.82 -16.05 3.77
CA LEU A 137 5.03 -16.59 4.39
C LEU A 137 4.64 -17.47 5.56
N ASP A 138 5.24 -18.66 5.64
CA ASP A 138 5.01 -19.58 6.74
C ASP A 138 5.38 -18.90 8.06
N ASN A 139 4.50 -18.98 9.05
CA ASN A 139 4.83 -18.61 10.42
C ASN A 139 5.58 -19.79 11.06
N PRO A 140 6.92 -19.75 11.22
CA PRO A 140 7.70 -20.94 11.56
C PRO A 140 7.36 -21.50 12.95
N THR A 141 6.77 -20.68 13.82
CA THR A 141 6.54 -21.03 15.23
C THR A 141 5.14 -21.60 15.51
N GLY A 142 4.19 -21.51 14.56
CA GLY A 142 2.82 -22.03 14.73
C GLY A 142 2.02 -21.45 15.91
N ARG A 143 2.56 -20.47 16.64
CA ARG A 143 1.94 -19.80 17.78
C ARG A 143 1.68 -18.34 17.45
N GLN A 144 0.51 -17.83 17.82
CA GLN A 144 0.18 -16.40 17.86
C GLN A 144 0.81 -15.74 19.10
N GLU A 145 2.09 -15.99 19.35
CA GLU A 145 2.81 -15.30 20.43
C GLU A 145 3.59 -14.16 19.77
N HIS A 146 3.16 -12.91 20.01
CA HIS A 146 3.91 -11.68 19.73
C HIS A 146 5.16 -11.68 20.64
N ARG A 147 6.19 -12.41 20.23
CA ARG A 147 7.45 -12.55 20.97
C ARG A 147 8.58 -12.15 20.06
N ALA A 148 9.53 -11.40 20.62
CA ALA A 148 10.55 -10.73 19.82
C ALA A 148 11.33 -11.67 18.89
N LEU A 149 11.63 -12.89 19.33
CA LEU A 149 12.38 -13.84 18.49
C LEU A 149 11.56 -14.35 17.29
N ALA A 150 10.25 -14.58 17.47
CA ALA A 150 9.38 -14.99 16.37
C ALA A 150 9.27 -13.85 15.33
N ASP A 151 9.12 -12.61 15.79
CA ASP A 151 9.03 -11.43 14.92
C ASP A 151 10.37 -11.15 14.22
N ALA A 152 11.50 -11.40 14.89
CA ALA A 152 12.82 -11.34 14.27
C ALA A 152 12.97 -12.36 13.13
N HIS A 153 12.53 -13.61 13.33
CA HIS A 153 12.52 -14.62 12.26
C HIS A 153 11.61 -14.25 11.09
N GLN A 154 10.41 -13.73 11.38
CA GLN A 154 9.49 -13.25 10.35
C GLN A 154 10.10 -12.09 9.55
N THR A 155 10.83 -11.20 10.22
CA THR A 155 11.54 -10.08 9.58
C THR A 155 12.68 -10.57 8.69
N VAL A 156 13.41 -11.63 9.08
CA VAL A 156 14.41 -12.29 8.21
C VAL A 156 13.74 -12.87 6.96
N ALA A 157 12.63 -13.61 7.13
CA ALA A 157 11.89 -14.19 6.00
C ALA A 157 11.35 -13.10 5.06
N LEU A 158 10.82 -12.00 5.62
CA LEU A 158 10.39 -10.83 4.87
C LEU A 158 11.58 -10.23 4.10
N PHE A 159 12.73 -10.03 4.74
CA PHE A 159 13.93 -9.47 4.11
C PHE A 159 14.35 -10.27 2.87
N TYR A 160 14.46 -11.60 2.97
CA TYR A 160 14.79 -12.44 1.82
C TYR A 160 13.75 -12.33 0.70
N THR A 161 12.47 -12.33 1.06
CA THR A 161 11.37 -12.22 0.09
C THR A 161 11.40 -10.87 -0.64
N LEU A 162 11.65 -9.78 0.10
CA LEU A 162 11.84 -8.45 -0.49
C LEU A 162 13.06 -8.44 -1.41
N LEU A 163 14.18 -9.05 -1.01
CA LEU A 163 15.40 -9.09 -1.81
C LEU A 163 15.18 -9.88 -3.12
N GLU A 164 14.46 -11.00 -3.07
CA GLU A 164 14.08 -11.79 -4.24
C GLU A 164 13.19 -11.00 -5.20
N ARG A 165 12.18 -10.29 -4.68
CA ARG A 165 11.32 -9.43 -5.50
C ARG A 165 12.07 -8.22 -6.06
N ALA A 166 12.95 -7.61 -5.29
CA ALA A 166 13.77 -6.48 -5.73
C ALA A 166 14.67 -6.85 -6.91
N GLN A 167 15.24 -8.07 -6.93
CA GLN A 167 16.03 -8.55 -8.07
C GLN A 167 15.26 -8.59 -9.39
N ARG A 168 13.92 -8.73 -9.33
CA ARG A 168 13.04 -8.75 -10.50
C ARG A 168 12.66 -7.36 -10.99
N MET A 169 13.01 -6.30 -10.26
CA MET A 169 12.77 -4.91 -10.65
C MET A 169 13.59 -4.44 -11.86
N GLY A 170 14.55 -5.24 -12.36
CA GLY A 170 15.38 -4.87 -13.51
C GLY A 170 16.60 -4.03 -13.13
N VAL A 171 17.71 -4.31 -13.82
CA VAL A 171 19.05 -3.76 -13.50
C VAL A 171 19.09 -2.24 -13.69
N ALA A 172 18.50 -1.70 -14.75
CA ALA A 172 18.45 -0.27 -14.99
C ALA A 172 17.76 0.51 -13.85
N ARG A 173 16.61 0.00 -13.38
CA ARG A 173 15.83 0.58 -12.29
C ARG A 173 16.57 0.51 -10.95
N LEU A 174 17.12 -0.65 -10.62
CA LEU A 174 17.93 -0.83 -9.42
C LEU A 174 19.15 0.10 -9.43
N ASN A 175 19.83 0.22 -10.57
CA ASN A 175 20.97 1.11 -10.71
C ASN A 175 20.59 2.59 -10.53
N GLU A 176 19.43 3.02 -11.04
CA GLU A 176 18.92 4.38 -10.82
C GLU A 176 18.63 4.65 -9.34
N ILE A 177 17.98 3.70 -8.64
CA ILE A 177 17.73 3.79 -7.20
C ILE A 177 19.05 3.89 -6.42
N VAL A 178 20.03 3.03 -6.74
CA VAL A 178 21.34 3.01 -6.08
C VAL A 178 22.10 4.32 -6.30
N GLN A 179 22.13 4.85 -7.52
CA GLN A 179 22.84 6.10 -7.81
C GLN A 179 22.24 7.29 -7.06
N SER A 180 20.91 7.42 -7.06
CA SER A 180 20.20 8.48 -6.32
C SER A 180 20.36 8.33 -4.81
N GLY A 181 20.25 7.11 -4.29
CA GLY A 181 20.42 6.80 -2.87
C GLY A 181 21.84 7.08 -2.36
N ARG A 182 22.88 6.71 -3.12
CA ARG A 182 24.29 7.02 -2.80
C ARG A 182 24.55 8.51 -2.70
N ARG A 183 24.02 9.30 -3.62
CA ARG A 183 24.18 10.77 -3.61
C ARG A 183 23.64 11.39 -2.33
N LEU A 184 22.53 10.84 -1.82
CA LEU A 184 21.87 11.32 -0.62
C LEU A 184 22.48 10.75 0.68
N GLY A 185 23.19 9.62 0.62
CA GLY A 185 23.60 8.88 1.81
C GLY A 185 22.44 8.11 2.46
N TRP A 186 21.45 7.69 1.67
CA TRP A 186 20.25 7.03 2.15
C TRP A 186 20.55 5.58 2.61
N PRO A 187 20.24 5.18 3.86
CA PRO A 187 20.68 3.88 4.41
C PRO A 187 20.22 2.66 3.61
N GLU A 188 18.97 2.69 3.13
CA GLU A 188 18.34 1.61 2.35
C GLU A 188 19.02 1.36 1.00
N THR A 189 19.89 2.26 0.55
CA THR A 189 20.73 2.06 -0.64
C THR A 189 21.48 0.74 -0.59
N ARG A 190 21.96 0.31 0.59
CA ARG A 190 22.70 -0.96 0.76
C ARG A 190 21.88 -2.19 0.35
N PHE A 191 20.59 -2.19 0.62
CA PHE A 191 19.69 -3.27 0.21
C PHE A 191 19.58 -3.33 -1.33
N PHE A 192 19.43 -2.18 -1.98
CA PHE A 192 19.32 -2.13 -3.44
C PHE A 192 20.66 -2.40 -4.14
N GLU A 193 21.79 -2.12 -3.49
CA GLU A 193 23.12 -2.54 -3.98
C GLU A 193 23.25 -4.08 -3.99
N GLU A 194 22.81 -4.75 -2.92
CA GLU A 194 22.79 -6.22 -2.88
C GLU A 194 21.84 -6.79 -3.93
N ALA A 195 20.62 -6.24 -4.03
CA ALA A 195 19.65 -6.63 -5.04
C ALA A 195 20.20 -6.46 -6.46
N LEU A 196 20.90 -5.35 -6.74
CA LEU A 196 21.56 -5.08 -8.02
C LEU A 196 22.67 -6.09 -8.30
N GLY A 197 23.53 -6.36 -7.31
CA GLY A 197 24.61 -7.34 -7.44
C GLY A 197 24.10 -8.75 -7.73
N LEU A 198 23.02 -9.18 -7.06
CA LEU A 198 22.35 -10.45 -7.31
C LEU A 198 21.66 -10.47 -8.70
N ALA A 199 20.94 -9.41 -9.05
CA ALA A 199 20.26 -9.30 -10.35
C ALA A 199 21.25 -9.37 -11.53
N VAL A 200 22.42 -8.73 -11.40
CA VAL A 200 23.50 -8.81 -12.40
C VAL A 200 24.07 -10.22 -12.47
N ARG A 201 24.40 -10.85 -11.32
CA ARG A 201 24.92 -12.24 -11.27
C ARG A 201 23.96 -13.25 -11.91
N HIS A 202 22.67 -13.17 -11.60
CA HIS A 202 21.64 -14.05 -12.18
C HIS A 202 21.31 -13.69 -13.64
N GLY A 203 21.53 -12.42 -14.03
CA GLY A 203 21.24 -11.89 -15.37
C GLY A 203 22.30 -12.19 -16.44
N PHE A 204 23.47 -12.70 -16.08
CA PHE A 204 24.59 -13.00 -17.00
C PHE A 204 24.30 -14.07 -18.09
N GLY A 205 23.05 -14.53 -18.24
CA GLY A 205 22.58 -15.38 -19.34
C GLY A 205 21.57 -14.74 -20.31
N ARG A 206 21.09 -13.52 -20.06
CA ARG A 206 20.13 -12.82 -20.94
C ARG A 206 20.70 -11.48 -21.40
N GLY A 207 21.61 -11.57 -22.37
CA GLY A 207 22.17 -10.43 -23.07
C GLY A 207 21.08 -9.67 -23.84
N GLY A 208 20.73 -8.49 -23.34
CA GLY A 208 19.94 -7.51 -24.06
C GLY A 208 20.20 -6.16 -23.43
N ALA A 209 20.61 -5.18 -24.24
CA ALA A 209 20.68 -3.79 -23.81
C ALA A 209 19.33 -3.42 -23.19
N GLN A 210 19.31 -3.17 -21.88
CA GLN A 210 18.09 -2.81 -21.18
C GLN A 210 17.68 -1.42 -21.65
N ARG A 211 16.72 -1.38 -22.55
CA ARG A 211 16.05 -0.17 -23.00
C ARG A 211 15.46 0.48 -21.75
N VAL A 212 15.64 1.79 -21.59
CA VAL A 212 14.93 2.56 -20.57
C VAL A 212 13.43 2.32 -20.83
N GLU A 213 12.77 1.59 -19.93
CA GLU A 213 11.33 1.35 -20.03
C GLU A 213 10.62 2.70 -20.04
N LYS A 214 9.58 2.83 -20.88
CA LYS A 214 8.67 3.96 -20.74
C LYS A 214 8.18 3.98 -19.30
N LEU A 215 8.20 5.15 -18.69
CA LEU A 215 7.77 5.31 -17.30
C LEU A 215 6.31 4.89 -17.09
N PHE A 216 5.46 5.17 -18.08
CA PHE A 216 4.04 4.88 -18.05
C PHE A 216 3.56 4.64 -19.49
N ASP A 217 2.80 3.55 -19.70
CA ASP A 217 2.14 3.25 -20.97
C ASP A 217 0.65 3.03 -20.68
N PRO A 218 -0.19 4.09 -20.79
CA PRO A 218 -1.58 3.97 -20.38
C PRO A 218 -2.31 2.94 -21.25
N PRO A 219 -3.25 2.18 -20.68
CA PRO A 219 -4.07 1.24 -21.44
C PRO A 219 -4.85 1.99 -22.52
N LYS A 220 -5.11 1.30 -23.64
CA LYS A 220 -5.92 1.87 -24.72
C LYS A 220 -7.34 2.11 -24.19
N VAL A 221 -7.88 3.29 -24.47
CA VAL A 221 -9.27 3.60 -24.14
C VAL A 221 -10.18 2.76 -25.03
N GLU A 222 -10.98 1.90 -24.40
CA GLU A 222 -11.94 1.03 -25.08
C GLU A 222 -13.35 1.64 -25.09
N GLY A 223 -14.07 1.46 -26.20
CA GLY A 223 -15.47 1.83 -26.32
C GLY A 223 -15.84 2.71 -27.51
N PRO A 224 -17.14 2.86 -27.80
CA PRO A 224 -17.64 3.78 -28.80
C PRO A 224 -17.32 5.23 -28.41
N ASN A 225 -16.93 6.02 -29.42
CA ASN A 225 -16.85 7.46 -29.28
C ASN A 225 -18.27 8.03 -29.18
N LEU A 226 -18.62 8.55 -28.01
CA LEU A 226 -19.95 9.14 -27.75
C LEU A 226 -20.07 10.58 -28.30
N ALA A 227 -19.16 11.01 -29.17
CA ALA A 227 -19.27 12.29 -29.87
C ALA A 227 -20.39 12.23 -30.92
N GLY A 228 -21.35 13.16 -30.84
CA GLY A 228 -22.42 13.30 -31.83
C GLY A 228 -23.72 12.55 -31.53
N VAL A 229 -23.98 12.19 -30.27
CA VAL A 229 -25.30 11.68 -29.86
C VAL A 229 -26.37 12.74 -30.10
N GLY A 230 -27.51 12.34 -30.69
CA GLY A 230 -28.62 13.25 -30.99
C GLY A 230 -29.20 13.93 -29.74
N ASP A 231 -29.86 15.08 -29.96
CA ASP A 231 -30.31 15.96 -28.87
C ASP A 231 -31.41 15.34 -28.00
N ASP A 232 -32.26 14.48 -28.58
CA ASP A 232 -33.44 13.92 -27.92
C ASP A 232 -33.19 12.51 -27.34
N PRO A 233 -33.15 12.35 -26.00
CA PRO A 233 -32.98 11.04 -25.39
C PRO A 233 -34.24 10.18 -25.51
N LYS A 234 -34.07 8.90 -25.84
CA LYS A 234 -35.07 7.85 -25.73
C LYS A 234 -35.46 7.63 -24.27
N LYS A 235 -36.77 7.48 -24.06
CA LYS A 235 -37.33 7.13 -22.76
C LYS A 235 -37.09 5.66 -22.43
N ILE A 236 -36.85 5.38 -21.16
CA ILE A 236 -36.73 4.04 -20.58
C ILE A 236 -38.03 3.65 -19.87
N ASP A 237 -38.33 2.34 -19.81
CA ASP A 237 -39.51 1.83 -19.10
C ASP A 237 -39.27 1.79 -17.58
N ALA A 238 -39.67 2.86 -16.90
CA ALA A 238 -39.52 3.00 -15.45
C ALA A 238 -40.17 1.86 -14.65
N GLN A 239 -41.28 1.31 -15.13
CA GLN A 239 -42.01 0.27 -14.42
C GLN A 239 -41.37 -1.10 -14.62
N ALA A 240 -40.89 -1.41 -15.83
CA ALA A 240 -40.13 -2.62 -16.10
C ALA A 240 -38.83 -2.66 -15.29
N ILE A 241 -38.10 -1.55 -15.24
CA ILE A 241 -36.85 -1.45 -14.47
C ILE A 241 -37.12 -1.61 -12.97
N ALA A 242 -38.13 -0.92 -12.43
CA ALA A 242 -38.51 -1.07 -11.02
C ALA A 242 -38.97 -2.51 -10.67
N ASN A 243 -39.59 -3.22 -11.62
CA ASN A 243 -40.01 -4.61 -11.41
C ASN A 243 -38.83 -5.59 -11.27
N MET A 244 -37.62 -5.24 -11.74
CA MET A 244 -36.44 -6.09 -11.57
C MET A 244 -36.05 -6.32 -10.10
N LEU A 245 -36.45 -5.39 -9.21
CA LEU A 245 -36.21 -5.45 -7.77
C LEU A 245 -37.32 -6.16 -6.98
N LYS A 246 -38.44 -6.52 -7.61
CA LYS A 246 -39.55 -7.18 -6.90
C LYS A 246 -39.16 -8.60 -6.43
N PRO A 247 -39.81 -9.13 -5.38
CA PRO A 247 -39.58 -10.50 -4.94
C PRO A 247 -39.83 -11.49 -6.08
N GLY A 248 -38.92 -12.45 -6.26
CA GLY A 248 -38.97 -13.45 -7.34
C GLY A 248 -38.46 -12.98 -8.70
N ALA A 249 -38.03 -11.72 -8.84
CA ALA A 249 -37.45 -11.15 -10.05
C ALA A 249 -35.90 -11.24 -10.08
N ASN A 250 -35.27 -10.57 -11.05
CA ASN A 250 -33.84 -10.66 -11.37
C ASN A 250 -32.93 -10.52 -10.15
N PHE A 251 -33.13 -9.49 -9.31
CA PHE A 251 -32.28 -9.26 -8.13
C PHE A 251 -32.39 -10.39 -7.11
N SER A 252 -33.62 -10.78 -6.74
CA SER A 252 -33.83 -11.87 -5.77
C SER A 252 -33.31 -13.23 -6.24
N ARG A 253 -33.22 -13.46 -7.56
CA ARG A 253 -32.67 -14.69 -8.13
C ARG A 253 -31.14 -14.69 -8.16
N ALA A 254 -30.54 -13.53 -8.42
CA ALA A 254 -29.09 -13.40 -8.53
C ALA A 254 -28.39 -13.24 -7.17
N PHE A 255 -29.09 -12.72 -6.17
CA PHE A 255 -28.55 -12.40 -4.86
C PHE A 255 -29.41 -13.04 -3.76
N PRO A 256 -29.00 -14.19 -3.20
CA PRO A 256 -29.76 -14.90 -2.17
C PRO A 256 -30.05 -14.07 -0.91
N ASP A 257 -29.14 -13.18 -0.55
CA ASP A 257 -29.27 -12.27 0.60
C ASP A 257 -30.00 -10.96 0.26
N TYR A 258 -30.63 -10.87 -0.92
CA TYR A 258 -31.39 -9.69 -1.32
C TYR A 258 -32.65 -9.53 -0.47
N GLU A 259 -32.68 -8.46 0.33
CA GLU A 259 -33.87 -8.02 1.03
C GLU A 259 -34.64 -7.01 0.18
N TYR A 260 -35.90 -7.34 -0.11
CA TYR A 260 -36.83 -6.45 -0.80
C TYR A 260 -37.12 -5.20 0.04
N ARG A 261 -36.99 -4.02 -0.59
CA ARG A 261 -37.25 -2.72 0.06
C ARG A 261 -38.13 -1.87 -0.85
N GLU A 262 -39.35 -1.60 -0.41
CA GLU A 262 -40.31 -0.78 -1.18
C GLU A 262 -39.76 0.62 -1.50
N GLN A 263 -39.04 1.24 -0.55
CA GLN A 263 -38.40 2.54 -0.73
C GLN A 263 -37.35 2.53 -1.85
N GLN A 264 -36.63 1.41 -2.03
CA GLN A 264 -35.66 1.24 -3.12
C GLN A 264 -36.37 1.19 -4.48
N VAL A 265 -37.47 0.44 -4.57
CA VAL A 265 -38.30 0.36 -5.79
C VAL A 265 -38.91 1.71 -6.14
N ALA A 266 -39.39 2.45 -5.13
CA ALA A 266 -39.88 3.81 -5.31
C ALA A 266 -38.77 4.72 -5.86
N MET A 267 -37.57 4.67 -5.29
CA MET A 267 -36.42 5.44 -5.77
C MET A 267 -36.08 5.12 -7.23
N VAL A 268 -35.98 3.84 -7.61
CA VAL A 268 -35.70 3.43 -9.01
C VAL A 268 -36.72 4.04 -9.98
N ARG A 269 -38.01 3.95 -9.64
CA ARG A 269 -39.07 4.51 -10.50
C ARG A 269 -38.90 6.02 -10.65
N ARG A 270 -38.69 6.75 -9.55
CA ARG A 270 -38.56 8.22 -9.57
C ARG A 270 -37.31 8.68 -10.30
N VAL A 271 -36.19 7.96 -10.16
CA VAL A 271 -34.96 8.28 -10.90
C VAL A 271 -35.15 8.01 -12.40
N ALA A 272 -35.80 6.92 -12.80
CA ALA A 272 -36.10 6.64 -14.20
C ALA A 272 -37.04 7.70 -14.83
N GLU A 273 -38.06 8.13 -14.09
CA GLU A 273 -38.95 9.22 -14.51
C GLU A 273 -38.19 10.54 -14.68
N ALA A 274 -37.28 10.86 -13.75
CA ALA A 274 -36.46 12.07 -13.84
C ALA A 274 -35.57 12.07 -15.10
N PHE A 275 -34.96 10.93 -15.43
CA PHE A 275 -34.22 10.76 -16.69
C PHE A 275 -35.09 10.93 -17.94
N ASN A 276 -36.32 10.40 -17.91
CA ASN A 276 -37.26 10.46 -19.04
C ASN A 276 -37.81 11.86 -19.32
N HIS A 277 -37.88 12.71 -18.30
CA HIS A 277 -38.49 14.04 -18.38
C HIS A 277 -37.48 15.19 -18.23
N GLY A 278 -36.21 14.88 -17.95
CA GLY A 278 -35.17 15.88 -17.72
C GLY A 278 -35.40 16.68 -16.45
N GLU A 279 -35.94 16.05 -15.40
CA GLU A 279 -36.30 16.71 -14.15
C GLU A 279 -35.18 16.66 -13.11
N HIS A 280 -35.14 17.65 -12.21
CA HIS A 280 -34.31 17.60 -11.02
C HIS A 280 -35.03 16.87 -9.90
N LEU A 281 -34.43 15.79 -9.41
CA LEU A 281 -34.96 14.96 -8.34
C LEU A 281 -34.08 15.08 -7.09
N PHE A 282 -34.70 15.35 -5.95
CA PHE A 282 -34.07 15.25 -4.64
C PHE A 282 -34.65 14.04 -3.90
N VAL A 283 -33.78 13.14 -3.40
CA VAL A 283 -34.19 11.92 -2.69
C VAL A 283 -33.52 11.89 -1.33
N GLU A 284 -34.34 11.88 -0.27
CA GLU A 284 -33.89 11.54 1.07
C GLU A 284 -34.10 10.04 1.31
N ALA A 285 -33.02 9.32 1.64
CA ALA A 285 -33.08 7.89 1.88
C ALA A 285 -32.12 7.48 3.00
N GLY A 286 -32.65 6.73 3.98
CA GLY A 286 -31.90 6.24 5.14
C GLY A 286 -30.73 5.32 4.76
N THR A 287 -29.84 5.02 5.70
CA THR A 287 -28.79 4.00 5.51
C THR A 287 -29.44 2.63 5.27
N GLY A 288 -28.77 1.75 4.51
CA GLY A 288 -29.29 0.41 4.20
C GLY A 288 -30.45 0.32 3.21
N THR A 289 -30.99 1.44 2.72
CA THR A 289 -32.11 1.47 1.74
C THR A 289 -31.74 1.01 0.33
N GLY A 290 -30.47 0.65 0.08
CA GLY A 290 -30.01 0.24 -1.25
C GLY A 290 -29.87 1.38 -2.25
N LYS A 291 -29.51 2.58 -1.76
CA LYS A 291 -29.39 3.84 -2.54
C LYS A 291 -28.58 3.70 -3.82
N SER A 292 -27.40 3.05 -3.76
CA SER A 292 -26.51 2.90 -4.93
C SER A 292 -27.23 2.24 -6.10
N ILE A 293 -27.82 1.07 -5.87
CA ILE A 293 -28.62 0.36 -6.88
C ILE A 293 -29.83 1.20 -7.31
N GLY A 294 -30.45 1.92 -6.37
CA GLY A 294 -31.61 2.79 -6.61
C GLY A 294 -31.40 3.82 -7.70
N TYR A 295 -30.21 4.43 -7.81
CA TYR A 295 -29.88 5.34 -8.90
C TYR A 295 -29.07 4.70 -10.04
N LEU A 296 -28.22 3.71 -9.75
CA LEU A 296 -27.37 3.08 -10.78
C LEU A 296 -28.16 2.26 -11.79
N LEU A 297 -29.18 1.53 -11.34
CA LEU A 297 -29.98 0.67 -12.21
C LEU A 297 -30.69 1.48 -13.32
N PRO A 298 -31.51 2.51 -13.02
CA PRO A 298 -32.12 3.32 -14.06
C PRO A 298 -31.09 4.13 -14.86
N ALA A 299 -29.98 4.57 -14.24
CA ALA A 299 -28.89 5.24 -14.95
C ALA A 299 -28.23 4.35 -16.01
N ALA A 300 -28.01 3.06 -15.71
CA ALA A 300 -27.42 2.10 -16.64
C ALA A 300 -28.31 1.87 -17.86
N PHE A 301 -29.61 1.63 -17.65
CA PHE A 301 -30.57 1.50 -18.74
C PHE A 301 -30.68 2.77 -19.58
N TRP A 302 -30.67 3.94 -18.94
CA TRP A 302 -30.70 5.21 -19.64
C TRP A 302 -29.44 5.42 -20.48
N ALA A 303 -28.26 5.16 -19.91
CA ALA A 303 -26.98 5.31 -20.58
C ALA A 303 -26.88 4.41 -21.82
N ASP A 304 -27.27 3.13 -21.69
CA ASP A 304 -27.28 2.14 -22.76
C ASP A 304 -28.29 2.49 -23.87
N SER A 305 -29.53 2.84 -23.50
CA SER A 305 -30.59 3.14 -24.49
C SER A 305 -30.29 4.39 -25.34
N ASN A 306 -29.46 5.28 -24.80
CA ASN A 306 -29.18 6.59 -25.37
C ASN A 306 -27.76 6.75 -25.91
N ASP A 307 -26.86 5.78 -25.70
CA ASP A 307 -25.43 5.94 -25.96
C ASP A 307 -24.84 7.20 -25.28
N ARG A 308 -25.27 7.50 -24.05
CA ARG A 308 -24.86 8.72 -23.30
C ARG A 308 -24.20 8.37 -21.98
N PRO A 309 -23.13 9.06 -21.58
CA PRO A 309 -22.54 8.86 -20.27
C PRO A 309 -23.44 9.45 -19.19
N VAL A 310 -23.55 8.74 -18.06
CA VAL A 310 -24.13 9.27 -16.83
C VAL A 310 -22.99 9.53 -15.85
N VAL A 311 -22.94 10.74 -15.30
CA VAL A 311 -21.95 11.12 -14.28
C VAL A 311 -22.58 10.92 -12.90
N VAL A 312 -21.93 10.09 -12.08
CA VAL A 312 -22.28 9.91 -10.67
C VAL A 312 -21.26 10.66 -9.82
N SER A 313 -21.70 11.73 -9.16
CA SER A 313 -20.87 12.48 -8.23
C SER A 313 -21.15 12.02 -6.80
N THR A 314 -20.12 11.53 -6.11
CA THR A 314 -20.21 11.15 -4.69
C THR A 314 -19.55 12.19 -3.80
N ASN A 315 -19.87 12.17 -2.50
CA ASN A 315 -19.24 13.06 -1.52
C ASN A 315 -17.78 12.66 -1.20
N THR A 316 -17.43 11.38 -1.32
CA THR A 316 -16.10 10.85 -0.94
C THR A 316 -15.56 9.87 -1.96
N ILE A 317 -14.23 9.76 -2.04
CA ILE A 317 -13.53 8.79 -2.90
C ILE A 317 -13.89 7.35 -2.48
N ASN A 318 -13.96 7.06 -1.19
CA ASN A 318 -14.37 5.73 -0.69
C ASN A 318 -15.75 5.30 -1.24
N LEU A 319 -16.69 6.23 -1.41
CA LEU A 319 -17.98 5.93 -2.04
C LEU A 319 -17.81 5.63 -3.54
N GLN A 320 -16.90 6.31 -4.24
CA GLN A 320 -16.59 5.99 -5.66
C GLN A 320 -15.98 4.60 -5.77
N ASP A 321 -15.02 4.27 -4.91
CA ASP A 321 -14.37 2.98 -4.88
C ASP A 321 -15.37 1.85 -4.58
N GLN A 322 -16.34 2.09 -3.69
CA GLN A 322 -17.44 1.15 -3.43
C GLN A 322 -18.31 0.94 -4.68
N LEU A 323 -18.62 2.00 -5.44
CA LEU A 323 -19.42 1.86 -6.66
C LEU A 323 -18.70 0.97 -7.67
N ILE A 324 -17.40 1.17 -7.87
CA ILE A 324 -16.63 0.49 -8.91
C ILE A 324 -16.25 -0.93 -8.52
N SER A 325 -15.85 -1.16 -7.28
CA SER A 325 -15.41 -2.48 -6.81
C SER A 325 -16.57 -3.41 -6.48
N LYS A 326 -17.76 -2.87 -6.18
CA LYS A 326 -18.89 -3.65 -5.68
C LYS A 326 -20.19 -3.39 -6.42
N ASP A 327 -20.74 -2.18 -6.36
CA ASP A 327 -22.13 -1.94 -6.76
C ASP A 327 -22.32 -2.09 -8.29
N ILE A 328 -21.37 -1.62 -9.10
CA ILE A 328 -21.37 -1.74 -10.57
C ILE A 328 -21.14 -3.19 -11.01
N PRO A 329 -20.14 -3.94 -10.51
CA PRO A 329 -20.01 -5.38 -10.81
C PRO A 329 -21.22 -6.22 -10.37
N GLN A 330 -21.89 -5.84 -9.27
CA GLN A 330 -23.17 -6.44 -8.88
C GLN A 330 -24.26 -6.14 -9.91
N LEU A 331 -24.38 -4.91 -10.36
CA LEU A 331 -25.36 -4.51 -11.36
C LEU A 331 -25.11 -5.20 -12.72
N GLN A 332 -23.85 -5.29 -13.18
CA GLN A 332 -23.48 -5.95 -14.43
C GLN A 332 -23.99 -7.39 -14.52
N ARG A 333 -24.00 -8.15 -13.41
CA ARG A 333 -24.52 -9.53 -13.38
C ARG A 333 -26.00 -9.66 -13.73
N LEU A 334 -26.74 -8.55 -13.72
CA LEU A 334 -28.18 -8.51 -13.97
C LEU A 334 -28.54 -7.92 -15.33
N LEU A 335 -27.60 -7.22 -15.96
CA LEU A 335 -27.81 -6.52 -17.22
C LEU A 335 -27.48 -7.46 -18.38
N PHE A 336 -28.23 -7.31 -19.47
CA PHE A 336 -28.00 -8.05 -20.72
C PHE A 336 -27.06 -7.29 -21.68
N PHE A 337 -26.56 -6.14 -21.25
CA PHE A 337 -25.63 -5.28 -21.97
C PHE A 337 -24.39 -5.02 -21.10
N ASP A 338 -23.34 -4.49 -21.70
CA ASP A 338 -22.07 -4.21 -21.03
C ASP A 338 -22.09 -2.82 -20.38
N LEU A 339 -22.08 -2.78 -19.05
CA LEU A 339 -22.03 -1.57 -18.25
C LEU A 339 -20.57 -1.16 -18.04
N ARG A 340 -20.13 -0.23 -18.87
CA ARG A 340 -18.79 0.37 -18.76
C ARG A 340 -18.81 1.54 -17.79
N ALA A 341 -17.83 1.57 -16.89
CA ALA A 341 -17.66 2.64 -15.92
C ALA A 341 -16.19 3.05 -15.81
N ALA A 342 -15.95 4.33 -15.53
CA ALA A 342 -14.62 4.89 -15.29
C ALA A 342 -14.67 5.81 -14.07
N ILE A 343 -13.57 5.87 -13.34
CA ILE A 343 -13.40 6.79 -12.20
C ILE A 343 -12.76 8.08 -12.71
N LEU A 344 -13.32 9.22 -12.31
CA LEU A 344 -12.73 10.53 -12.52
C LEU A 344 -12.45 11.19 -11.17
N LYS A 345 -11.17 11.29 -10.80
CA LYS A 345 -10.73 12.02 -9.61
C LYS A 345 -10.15 13.39 -9.97
N GLY A 346 -9.94 14.24 -8.97
CA GLY A 346 -9.21 15.49 -9.15
C GLY A 346 -7.76 15.25 -9.58
N LYS A 347 -7.17 16.19 -10.33
CA LYS A 347 -5.80 16.09 -10.88
C LYS A 347 -4.71 15.76 -9.85
N ARG A 348 -4.90 16.20 -8.60
CA ARG A 348 -3.98 15.93 -7.48
C ARG A 348 -3.77 14.45 -7.16
N ASN A 349 -4.69 13.59 -7.59
CA ASN A 349 -4.59 12.15 -7.36
C ASN A 349 -3.73 11.46 -8.41
N TYR A 350 -3.38 12.11 -9.53
CA TYR A 350 -2.62 11.48 -10.60
C TYR A 350 -1.20 12.02 -10.64
N LEU A 351 -0.22 11.13 -10.86
CA LEU A 351 1.17 11.50 -11.05
C LEU A 351 1.35 12.31 -12.36
N CYS A 352 2.13 13.38 -12.31
CA CYS A 352 2.62 14.05 -13.50
C CYS A 352 3.96 13.44 -13.92
N THR A 353 3.98 12.65 -14.99
CA THR A 353 5.19 12.00 -15.54
C THR A 353 6.29 13.02 -15.86
N ARG A 354 5.95 14.21 -16.35
CA ARG A 354 6.90 15.30 -16.59
C ARG A 354 7.57 15.81 -15.32
N LEU A 355 6.82 16.04 -14.24
CA LEU A 355 7.38 16.49 -12.96
C LEU A 355 8.22 15.39 -12.32
N PHE A 356 7.81 14.13 -12.48
CA PHE A 356 8.62 12.99 -12.06
C PHE A 356 9.92 12.88 -12.85
N GLU A 357 9.92 13.09 -14.17
CA GLU A 357 11.14 13.12 -14.98
C GLU A 357 12.08 14.24 -14.55
N GLN A 358 11.55 15.43 -14.22
CA GLN A 358 12.33 16.51 -13.62
C GLN A 358 12.94 16.10 -12.27
N MET A 359 12.21 15.33 -11.47
CA MET A 359 12.73 14.76 -10.23
C MET A 359 13.84 13.73 -10.48
N ARG A 360 13.73 12.88 -11.51
CA ARG A 360 14.79 11.94 -11.93
C ARG A 360 16.08 12.66 -12.34
N HIS A 361 15.97 13.81 -13.01
CA HIS A 361 17.13 14.63 -13.36
C HIS A 361 17.80 15.31 -12.15
N ARG A 362 17.01 15.95 -11.27
CA ARG A 362 17.56 16.69 -10.11
C ARG A 362 17.98 15.77 -8.95
N GLY A 363 17.31 14.62 -8.81
CA GLY A 363 17.41 13.70 -7.68
C GLY A 363 16.50 14.09 -6.50
N PRO A 364 16.16 13.14 -5.60
CA PRO A 364 15.43 13.42 -4.36
C PRO A 364 16.26 14.24 -3.37
N GLY A 365 15.60 15.11 -2.60
CA GLY A 365 16.27 16.02 -1.65
C GLY A 365 16.41 15.50 -0.21
N ASN A 366 15.65 14.47 0.17
CA ASN A 366 15.66 13.87 1.51
C ASN A 366 15.22 12.40 1.47
N ALA A 367 15.26 11.71 2.61
CA ALA A 367 14.98 10.27 2.70
C ALA A 367 13.54 9.91 2.32
N ASP A 368 12.55 10.72 2.70
CA ASP A 368 11.14 10.51 2.31
C ASP A 368 10.94 10.70 0.80
N GLU A 369 11.52 11.75 0.22
CA GLU A 369 11.53 11.96 -1.22
C GLU A 369 12.22 10.82 -1.97
N MET A 370 13.31 10.27 -1.42
CA MET A 370 14.02 9.12 -1.99
C MET A 370 13.18 7.84 -1.92
N THR A 371 12.47 7.63 -0.82
CA THR A 371 11.55 6.50 -0.64
C THR A 371 10.40 6.58 -1.65
N LEU A 372 9.74 7.74 -1.76
CA LEU A 372 8.69 7.95 -2.76
C LEU A 372 9.23 7.81 -4.19
N TYR A 373 10.41 8.34 -4.47
CA TYR A 373 11.07 8.23 -5.77
C TYR A 373 11.29 6.77 -6.18
N ALA A 374 11.89 5.96 -5.30
CA ALA A 374 12.14 4.55 -5.56
C ALA A 374 10.81 3.77 -5.72
N ARG A 375 9.79 4.12 -4.91
CA ARG A 375 8.45 3.54 -5.01
C ARG A 375 7.80 3.84 -6.36
N ILE A 376 7.83 5.10 -6.82
CA ILE A 376 7.27 5.49 -8.12
C ILE A 376 8.01 4.79 -9.27
N LEU A 377 9.34 4.69 -9.19
CA LEU A 377 10.12 3.97 -10.21
C LEU A 377 9.70 2.50 -10.34
N ASN A 378 9.34 1.85 -9.23
CA ASN A 378 8.87 0.47 -9.21
C ASN A 378 7.40 0.34 -9.63
N TRP A 379 6.54 1.21 -9.13
CA TRP A 379 5.08 1.13 -9.29
C TRP A 379 4.60 1.58 -10.67
N LEU A 380 5.02 2.77 -11.13
CA LEU A 380 4.43 3.43 -12.28
C LEU A 380 4.42 2.60 -13.58
N PRO A 381 5.46 1.82 -13.91
CA PRO A 381 5.47 0.98 -15.11
C PRO A 381 4.40 -0.13 -15.13
N GLY A 382 3.92 -0.54 -13.95
CA GLY A 382 2.83 -1.51 -13.79
C GLY A 382 1.48 -0.89 -13.45
N SER A 383 1.40 0.43 -13.37
CA SER A 383 0.16 1.15 -13.08
C SER A 383 -0.68 1.30 -14.34
N ASP A 384 -2.00 1.14 -14.22
CA ASP A 384 -2.94 1.41 -15.31
C ASP A 384 -3.33 2.89 -15.38
N THR A 385 -3.28 3.61 -14.25
CA THR A 385 -3.88 4.95 -14.13
C THR A 385 -2.93 6.04 -13.65
N GLY A 386 -1.84 5.68 -12.98
CA GLY A 386 -0.96 6.62 -12.28
C GLY A 386 -1.63 7.28 -11.07
N ASP A 387 -2.67 6.67 -10.51
CA ASP A 387 -3.42 7.17 -9.35
C ASP A 387 -2.72 6.87 -8.02
N VAL A 388 -2.60 7.88 -7.17
CA VAL A 388 -1.97 7.81 -5.84
C VAL A 388 -2.58 6.74 -4.96
N ASN A 389 -3.86 6.41 -5.14
CA ASN A 389 -4.54 5.40 -4.33
C ASN A 389 -4.06 3.97 -4.62
N GLU A 390 -3.30 3.76 -5.69
CA GLU A 390 -2.64 2.47 -5.96
C GLU A 390 -1.41 2.25 -5.08
N ILE A 391 -0.91 3.31 -4.41
CA ILE A 391 0.22 3.26 -3.51
C ILE A 391 -0.12 3.85 -2.14
N THR A 392 0.68 3.54 -1.13
CA THR A 392 0.52 4.13 0.21
C THR A 392 1.56 5.21 0.45
N LEU A 393 1.12 6.44 0.75
CA LEU A 393 1.99 7.52 1.23
C LEU A 393 2.04 7.48 2.77
N ARG A 394 3.16 7.03 3.33
CA ARG A 394 3.30 6.70 4.76
C ARG A 394 3.56 7.92 5.64
N THR A 395 4.35 8.87 5.15
CA THR A 395 4.77 10.04 5.93
C THR A 395 4.14 11.33 5.38
N ARG A 396 4.12 12.37 6.22
CA ARG A 396 3.65 13.69 5.79
C ARG A 396 4.55 14.26 4.69
N GLU A 397 5.84 13.98 4.77
CA GLU A 397 6.87 14.39 3.84
C GLU A 397 6.69 13.70 2.47
N GLU A 398 6.31 12.41 2.45
CA GLU A 398 5.89 11.71 1.23
C GLU A 398 4.64 12.38 0.62
N GLN A 399 3.64 12.75 1.43
CA GLN A 399 2.43 13.46 0.95
C GLN A 399 2.75 14.84 0.37
N LEU A 400 3.67 15.58 0.99
CA LEU A 400 4.16 16.88 0.51
C LEU A 400 5.04 16.74 -0.74
N ALA A 401 5.75 15.63 -0.90
CA ALA A 401 6.46 15.30 -2.13
C ALA A 401 5.48 14.97 -3.26
N TRP A 402 4.45 14.18 -2.98
CA TRP A 402 3.40 13.85 -3.94
C TRP A 402 2.66 15.10 -4.45
N SER A 403 2.29 16.04 -3.59
CA SER A 403 1.60 17.26 -4.02
C SER A 403 2.40 18.07 -5.06
N ARG A 404 3.73 18.04 -4.96
CA ARG A 404 4.66 18.66 -5.92
C ARG A 404 4.87 17.85 -7.21
N LEU A 405 4.49 16.56 -7.20
CA LEU A 405 4.61 15.65 -8.34
C LEU A 405 3.26 15.40 -9.04
N SER A 406 2.15 15.75 -8.41
CA SER A 406 0.81 15.52 -8.95
C SER A 406 0.51 16.41 -10.16
N ALA A 407 -0.52 16.04 -10.93
CA ALA A 407 -0.97 16.82 -12.09
C ALA A 407 -1.69 18.14 -11.72
N GLU A 408 -1.91 18.41 -10.42
CA GLU A 408 -2.41 19.69 -9.93
C GLU A 408 -1.26 20.71 -9.86
N ASN A 409 -1.08 21.44 -10.95
CA ASN A 409 -0.09 22.52 -11.06
C ASN A 409 -0.67 23.64 -11.92
N ASP A 410 -0.53 24.90 -11.48
CA ASP A 410 -1.02 26.08 -12.20
C ASP A 410 -0.43 26.20 -13.62
N GLY A 411 0.75 25.62 -13.86
CA GLY A 411 1.39 25.56 -15.18
C GLY A 411 0.94 24.39 -16.07
N CYS A 412 -0.01 23.56 -15.64
CA CYS A 412 -0.47 22.37 -16.37
C CYS A 412 -1.65 22.70 -17.29
N ASN A 413 -1.36 23.05 -18.55
CA ASN A 413 -2.35 23.19 -19.63
C ASN A 413 -2.26 22.02 -20.63
N ARG A 414 -3.32 21.82 -21.43
CA ARG A 414 -3.41 20.71 -22.40
C ARG A 414 -2.27 20.73 -23.42
N ASP A 415 -1.83 21.91 -23.84
CA ASP A 415 -0.80 22.08 -24.88
C ASP A 415 0.59 21.67 -24.37
N VAL A 416 0.94 22.04 -23.13
CA VAL A 416 2.19 21.64 -22.45
C VAL A 416 2.18 20.14 -22.15
N CYS A 417 1.00 19.56 -21.87
CA CYS A 417 0.86 18.13 -21.61
C CYS A 417 1.00 17.28 -22.89
N ALA A 418 0.47 17.75 -24.02
CA ALA A 418 0.51 17.02 -25.29
C ALA A 418 1.91 16.94 -25.94
N GLN A 419 2.85 17.77 -25.49
CA GLN A 419 4.22 17.85 -26.01
C GLN A 419 5.26 17.11 -25.15
N ALA A 420 4.86 16.56 -23.99
CA ALA A 420 5.75 16.02 -22.96
C ALA A 420 5.93 14.50 -23.03
#